data_AF-A0AAE0FDL8-F1
#
_entry.id   AF-A0AAE0FDL8-F1
#
_cell.length_a   1.000
_cell.length_b   1.000
_cell.length_c   1.000
_cell.angle_alpha   90.00
_cell.angle_beta   90.00
_cell.angle_gamma   90.00
#
_symmetry.space_group_name_H-M   'P 1'
#
loop_
_entity.id
_entity.type
_entity.pdbx_description
1 polymer ?
#
loop_
_entity_poly.entity_id
_entity_poly.type
_entity_poly.pdbx_seq_one_letter_code
_entity_poly.pdbx_strand_id
1 'polypeptide(L)'
;TGKFKKTDGQIYVNEKACEGLMDKKKLTGFVPQDDVMHRKLTVFENLFHSAKMRLPREIKIADIKTMVYDTIKELGLAHVTHSIIGDAKERGISGGQRKRVNIGLELVADPSLLFLDEPTTGLDATTSYDLCKMLRVMAQRKNLNVIAVIHSPSPKAFMTFDDLLLLGKGGRTIFMGQVADSVAYFQGIGFTITDPHENPADYFLEVATGKIPRSGDPEFVWPDLFEMWDEFSGKSAGVRRPERAKTMLQQKEEHDDYAQKYLSGLKSTWHAAGARLEGAPA
;
A
#
# COMPACT_ATOMS: atom_id res chain seq x y z
N THR A 1 -3.45 17.02 0.76
CA THR A 1 -4.73 17.60 0.33
C THR A 1 -4.88 19.09 0.65
N GLY A 2 -4.09 19.69 1.56
CA GLY A 2 -4.24 21.12 1.90
C GLY A 2 -5.57 21.46 2.60
N LYS A 3 -6.37 20.45 2.95
CA LYS A 3 -7.70 20.61 3.59
C LYS A 3 -7.60 21.12 5.03
N PHE A 4 -6.44 20.96 5.67
CA PHE A 4 -6.18 21.40 7.03
C PHE A 4 -4.92 22.27 7.08
N LYS A 5 -4.98 23.35 7.86
CA LYS A 5 -3.83 24.23 8.06
C LYS A 5 -2.80 23.48 8.91
N LYS A 6 -1.56 23.46 8.44
CA LYS A 6 -0.43 22.89 9.17
C LYS A 6 -0.27 23.63 10.51
N THR A 7 -0.27 22.88 11.60
CA THR A 7 -0.03 23.43 12.95
C THR A 7 1.47 23.53 13.22
N ASP A 8 2.23 22.46 12.94
CA ASP A 8 3.69 22.39 13.13
C ASP A 8 4.30 21.30 12.22
N GLY A 9 5.61 21.06 12.32
CA GLY A 9 6.37 20.01 11.65
C GLY A 9 7.08 20.48 10.37
N GLN A 10 7.84 19.60 9.74
CA GLN A 10 8.52 19.87 8.47
C GLN A 10 8.37 18.69 7.53
N ILE A 11 8.19 18.96 6.24
CA ILE A 11 8.11 17.94 5.20
C ILE A 11 9.35 18.09 4.33
N TYR A 12 10.03 16.97 4.07
CA TYR A 12 11.20 16.92 3.22
C TYR A 12 10.90 16.00 2.04
N VAL A 13 11.19 16.48 0.82
CA VAL A 13 11.12 15.68 -0.40
C VAL A 13 12.49 15.75 -1.06
N ASN A 14 13.16 14.60 -1.19
CA ASN A 14 14.54 14.51 -1.66
C ASN A 14 15.45 15.49 -0.91
N GLU A 15 15.42 15.41 0.43
CA GLU A 15 16.19 16.24 1.37
C GLU A 15 15.87 17.74 1.36
N LYS A 16 14.96 18.20 0.50
CA LYS A 16 14.56 19.60 0.42
C LYS A 16 13.28 19.83 1.20
N ALA A 17 13.32 20.78 2.11
CA ALA A 17 12.14 21.24 2.83
C ALA A 17 11.07 21.75 1.84
N CYS A 18 9.81 21.40 2.08
CA CYS A 18 8.66 21.95 1.38
C CYS A 18 7.58 22.41 2.37
N GLU A 19 6.89 23.50 2.01
CA GLU A 19 5.80 24.02 2.83
C GLU A 19 4.58 23.10 2.77
N GLY A 20 4.30 22.55 1.59
CA GLY A 20 3.37 21.44 1.43
C GLY A 20 3.65 20.57 0.20
N LEU A 21 3.12 19.35 0.25
CA LEU A 21 3.09 18.44 -0.91
C LEU A 21 2.34 19.04 -2.12
N MET A 22 1.43 20.00 -1.86
CA MET A 22 0.66 20.70 -2.91
C MET A 22 1.52 21.62 -3.79
N ASP A 23 2.74 21.97 -3.35
CA ASP A 23 3.68 22.75 -4.17
C ASP A 23 4.46 21.86 -5.14
N LYS A 24 4.34 20.54 -4.98
CA LYS A 24 5.02 19.50 -5.76
C LYS A 24 4.03 18.71 -6.63
N LYS A 25 2.94 19.33 -7.10
CA LYS A 25 1.93 18.67 -7.97
C LYS A 25 2.50 17.95 -9.19
N LYS A 26 3.63 18.41 -9.73
CA LYS A 26 4.31 17.75 -10.85
C LYS A 26 5.00 16.43 -10.46
N LEU A 27 5.36 16.27 -9.18
CA LEU A 27 6.03 15.08 -8.65
C LEU A 27 5.04 14.12 -7.98
N THR A 28 3.85 14.59 -7.60
CA THR A 28 2.88 13.83 -6.79
C THR A 28 1.62 13.50 -7.58
N GLY A 29 1.21 12.23 -7.58
CA GLY A 29 -0.14 11.80 -7.97
C GLY A 29 -0.98 11.49 -6.72
N PHE A 30 -2.28 11.78 -6.76
CA PHE A 30 -3.20 11.48 -5.66
C PHE A 30 -4.46 10.81 -6.20
N VAL A 31 -4.67 9.55 -5.82
CA VAL A 31 -5.84 8.75 -6.19
C VAL A 31 -6.82 8.76 -5.01
N PRO A 32 -7.97 9.45 -5.12
CA PRO A 32 -8.99 9.42 -4.09
C PRO A 32 -9.70 8.05 -4.01
N GLN A 33 -10.37 7.80 -2.88
CA GLN A 33 -11.19 6.61 -2.67
C GLN A 33 -12.31 6.50 -3.72
N ASP A 34 -12.93 7.62 -4.08
CA ASP A 34 -13.94 7.68 -5.14
C ASP A 34 -13.31 7.64 -6.54
N ASP A 35 -13.95 6.89 -7.43
CA ASP A 35 -13.55 6.79 -8.83
C ASP A 35 -13.97 8.05 -9.60
N VAL A 36 -13.07 9.05 -9.70
CA VAL A 36 -13.32 10.32 -10.40
C VAL A 36 -12.83 10.24 -11.84
N MET A 37 -13.72 9.83 -12.75
CA MET A 37 -13.40 9.67 -14.18
C MET A 37 -14.62 9.87 -15.08
N HIS A 38 -14.40 10.17 -16.37
CA HIS A 38 -15.50 10.34 -17.32
C HIS A 38 -16.10 8.99 -17.72
N ARG A 39 -17.33 8.75 -17.25
CA ARG A 39 -18.04 7.46 -17.40
C ARG A 39 -18.39 7.09 -18.84
N LYS A 40 -18.58 8.08 -19.70
CA LYS A 40 -18.94 7.91 -21.12
C LYS A 40 -17.74 7.73 -22.06
N LEU A 41 -16.54 8.00 -21.57
CA LEU A 41 -15.32 7.84 -22.35
C LEU A 41 -14.76 6.43 -22.19
N THR A 42 -13.94 6.00 -23.14
CA THR A 42 -13.16 4.78 -23.05
C THR A 42 -12.01 4.90 -22.05
N VAL A 43 -11.41 3.76 -21.68
CA VAL A 43 -10.17 3.72 -20.89
C VAL A 43 -9.08 4.57 -21.54
N PHE A 44 -8.85 4.38 -22.84
CA PHE A 44 -7.86 5.15 -23.59
C PHE A 44 -8.16 6.65 -23.57
N GLU A 45 -9.38 7.06 -23.84
CA GLU A 45 -9.75 8.48 -23.90
C GLU A 45 -9.60 9.18 -22.54
N ASN A 46 -9.96 8.51 -21.45
CA ASN A 46 -9.74 9.03 -20.09
C ASN A 46 -8.26 9.30 -19.82
N LEU A 47 -7.40 8.29 -20.04
CA LEU A 47 -5.97 8.41 -19.79
C LEU A 47 -5.31 9.40 -20.76
N PHE A 48 -5.67 9.37 -22.03
CA PHE A 48 -5.16 10.31 -23.04
C PHE A 48 -5.54 11.76 -22.72
N HIS A 49 -6.76 12.00 -22.25
CA HIS A 49 -7.19 13.33 -21.81
C HIS A 49 -6.37 13.80 -20.60
N SER A 50 -6.22 12.96 -19.57
CA SER A 50 -5.41 13.26 -18.39
C SER A 50 -3.95 13.56 -18.76
N ALA A 51 -3.36 12.75 -19.64
CA ALA A 51 -2.00 12.91 -20.13
C ALA A 51 -1.83 14.26 -20.83
N LYS A 52 -2.71 14.60 -21.78
CA LYS A 52 -2.64 15.84 -22.54
C LYS A 52 -2.75 17.09 -21.66
N MET A 53 -3.45 17.01 -20.52
CA MET A 53 -3.61 18.14 -19.61
C MET A 53 -2.41 18.33 -18.67
N ARG A 54 -1.68 17.27 -18.34
CA ARG A 54 -0.63 17.29 -17.30
C ARG A 54 0.79 17.18 -17.85
N LEU A 55 0.97 16.59 -19.03
CA LEU A 55 2.28 16.48 -19.68
C LEU A 55 2.70 17.82 -20.34
N PRO A 56 4.02 18.06 -20.49
CA PRO A 56 4.54 19.22 -21.20
C PRO A 56 4.00 19.33 -22.64
N ARG A 57 3.77 20.56 -23.11
CA ARG A 57 3.15 20.82 -24.42
C ARG A 57 4.06 20.46 -25.59
N GLU A 58 5.35 20.33 -25.33
CA GLU A 58 6.41 20.03 -26.29
C GLU A 58 6.39 18.55 -26.72
N ILE A 59 5.76 17.67 -25.94
CA ILE A 59 5.65 16.25 -26.26
C ILE A 59 4.66 16.06 -27.41
N LYS A 60 5.08 15.31 -28.45
CA LYS A 60 4.23 15.05 -29.62
C LYS A 60 3.04 14.18 -29.23
N ILE A 61 1.91 14.39 -29.90
CA ILE A 61 0.70 13.59 -29.68
C ILE A 61 0.97 12.09 -29.86
N ALA A 62 1.81 11.70 -30.82
CA ALA A 62 2.19 10.30 -31.03
C ALA A 62 2.88 9.70 -29.80
N ASP A 63 3.82 10.43 -29.20
CA ASP A 63 4.54 9.99 -28.00
C ASP A 63 3.61 9.91 -26.79
N ILE A 64 2.69 10.88 -26.63
CA ILE A 64 1.65 10.83 -25.59
C ILE A 64 0.78 9.58 -25.74
N LYS A 65 0.38 9.23 -26.97
CA LYS A 65 -0.41 8.01 -27.21
C LYS A 65 0.38 6.76 -26.80
N THR A 66 1.66 6.68 -27.15
CA THR A 66 2.54 5.58 -26.74
C THR A 66 2.60 5.46 -25.23
N MET A 67 2.85 6.55 -24.51
CA MET A 67 2.87 6.56 -23.03
C MET A 67 1.54 6.09 -22.42
N VAL A 68 0.41 6.49 -23.02
CA VAL A 68 -0.92 6.04 -22.59
C VAL A 68 -1.09 4.53 -22.79
N TYR A 69 -0.74 3.99 -23.96
CA TYR A 69 -0.83 2.55 -24.22
C TYR A 69 0.09 1.74 -23.30
N ASP A 70 1.30 2.23 -23.04
CA ASP A 70 2.23 1.58 -22.10
C ASP A 70 1.65 1.57 -20.68
N THR A 71 1.09 2.69 -20.23
CA THR A 71 0.41 2.78 -18.93
C THR A 71 -0.77 1.81 -18.85
N ILE A 72 -1.61 1.72 -19.88
CA ILE A 72 -2.74 0.77 -19.94
C ILE A 72 -2.27 -0.67 -19.85
N LYS A 73 -1.16 -1.00 -20.53
CA LYS A 73 -0.56 -2.34 -20.50
C LYS A 73 -0.04 -2.68 -19.11
N GLU A 74 0.65 -1.76 -18.45
CA GLU A 74 1.16 -1.96 -17.08
C GLU A 74 0.05 -2.17 -16.05
N LEU A 75 -1.10 -1.53 -16.23
CA LEU A 75 -2.30 -1.72 -15.41
C LEU A 75 -3.03 -3.04 -15.71
N GLY A 76 -2.59 -3.79 -16.72
CA GLY A 76 -3.27 -5.00 -17.17
C GLY A 76 -4.67 -4.71 -17.75
N LEU A 77 -4.82 -3.58 -18.43
CA LEU A 77 -6.08 -3.10 -19.01
C LEU A 77 -6.11 -3.16 -20.55
N ALA A 78 -5.09 -3.76 -21.19
CA ALA A 78 -4.95 -3.78 -22.64
C ALA A 78 -6.18 -4.35 -23.36
N HIS A 79 -6.83 -5.37 -22.80
CA HIS A 79 -8.03 -5.99 -23.36
C HIS A 79 -9.30 -5.14 -23.26
N VAL A 80 -9.30 -4.09 -22.44
CA VAL A 80 -10.43 -3.16 -22.26
C VAL A 80 -10.08 -1.72 -22.67
N THR A 81 -8.98 -1.53 -23.40
CA THR A 81 -8.47 -0.22 -23.83
C THR A 81 -9.54 0.69 -24.47
N HIS A 82 -10.38 0.10 -25.32
CA HIS A 82 -11.42 0.80 -26.07
C HIS A 82 -12.83 0.55 -25.52
N SER A 83 -12.94 -0.06 -24.34
CA SER A 83 -14.21 -0.21 -23.63
C SER A 83 -14.53 1.08 -22.89
N ILE A 84 -15.80 1.47 -22.88
CA ILE A 84 -16.29 2.57 -22.06
C ILE A 84 -16.16 2.24 -20.57
N ILE A 85 -15.93 3.26 -19.74
CA ILE A 85 -15.88 3.09 -18.28
C ILE A 85 -17.23 2.59 -17.75
N GLY A 86 -18.32 3.20 -18.22
CA GLY A 86 -19.68 2.88 -17.82
C GLY A 86 -20.03 3.26 -16.38
N ASP A 87 -21.31 3.15 -16.06
CA ASP A 87 -21.90 3.39 -14.75
C ASP A 87 -23.03 2.37 -14.47
N ALA A 88 -23.92 2.68 -13.51
CA ALA A 88 -25.04 1.80 -13.17
C ALA A 88 -26.11 1.70 -14.27
N LYS A 89 -26.18 2.69 -15.18
CA LYS A 89 -27.16 2.76 -16.27
C LYS A 89 -26.58 2.21 -17.57
N GLU A 90 -25.30 2.47 -17.83
CA GLU A 90 -24.60 2.04 -19.03
C GLU A 90 -23.46 1.08 -18.66
N ARG A 91 -23.60 -0.19 -19.06
CA ARG A 91 -22.62 -1.23 -18.73
C ARG A 91 -21.25 -0.91 -19.36
N GLY A 92 -20.22 -0.86 -18.53
CA GLY A 92 -18.82 -0.71 -18.97
C GLY A 92 -17.89 -1.73 -18.30
N ILE A 93 -16.70 -1.28 -17.92
CA ILE A 93 -15.68 -2.10 -17.28
C ILE A 93 -16.05 -2.45 -15.81
N SER A 94 -15.41 -3.49 -15.27
CA SER A 94 -15.64 -3.94 -13.89
C SER A 94 -15.14 -2.94 -12.84
N GLY A 95 -15.61 -3.06 -11.59
CA GLY A 95 -15.17 -2.20 -10.48
C GLY A 95 -13.64 -2.21 -10.26
N GLY A 96 -13.03 -3.40 -10.27
CA GLY A 96 -11.57 -3.54 -10.18
C GLY A 96 -10.84 -2.90 -11.35
N GLN A 97 -11.38 -3.01 -12.57
CA GLN A 97 -10.82 -2.34 -13.74
C GLN A 97 -10.93 -0.82 -13.61
N ARG A 98 -12.04 -0.28 -13.10
CA ARG A 98 -12.19 1.16 -12.81
C ARG A 98 -11.18 1.66 -11.78
N LYS A 99 -10.93 0.90 -10.71
CA LYS A 99 -9.88 1.25 -9.73
C LYS A 99 -8.51 1.38 -10.39
N ARG A 100 -8.16 0.44 -11.27
CA ARG A 100 -6.91 0.52 -12.05
C ARG A 100 -6.88 1.70 -13.02
N VAL A 101 -8.00 2.04 -13.66
CA VAL A 101 -8.11 3.26 -14.47
C VAL A 101 -7.88 4.51 -13.62
N ASN A 102 -8.44 4.58 -12.41
CA ASN A 102 -8.27 5.72 -11.50
C ASN A 102 -6.80 5.93 -11.14
N ILE A 103 -6.07 4.83 -10.90
CA ILE A 103 -4.63 4.85 -10.68
C ILE A 103 -3.88 5.27 -11.95
N GLY A 104 -4.28 4.76 -13.11
CA GLY A 104 -3.74 5.14 -14.42
C GLY A 104 -3.90 6.62 -14.75
N LEU A 105 -5.01 7.22 -14.34
CA LEU A 105 -5.27 8.65 -14.50
C LEU A 105 -4.22 9.49 -13.78
N GLU A 106 -3.65 9.03 -12.68
CA GLU A 106 -2.55 9.73 -12.00
C GLU A 106 -1.20 9.37 -12.63
N LEU A 107 -0.94 8.08 -12.86
CA LEU A 107 0.33 7.55 -13.35
C LEU A 107 0.74 8.03 -14.74
N VAL A 108 -0.20 8.37 -15.62
CA VAL A 108 0.13 8.79 -16.99
C VAL A 108 0.89 10.12 -17.06
N ALA A 109 0.93 10.90 -15.96
CA ALA A 109 1.79 12.08 -15.84
C ALA A 109 3.18 11.77 -15.24
N ASP A 110 3.51 10.49 -15.07
CA ASP A 110 4.80 10.01 -14.59
C ASP A 110 5.22 10.62 -13.22
N PRO A 111 4.38 10.51 -12.18
CA PRO A 111 4.72 11.02 -10.85
C PRO A 111 5.87 10.23 -10.23
N SER A 112 6.63 10.86 -9.33
CA SER A 112 7.66 10.18 -8.51
C SER A 112 7.11 9.71 -7.15
N LEU A 113 5.94 10.22 -6.77
CA LEU A 113 5.26 9.93 -5.51
C LEU A 113 3.76 9.72 -5.78
N LEU A 114 3.21 8.55 -5.47
CA LEU A 114 1.81 8.23 -5.66
C LEU A 114 1.16 7.98 -4.30
N PHE A 115 0.12 8.77 -4.01
CA PHE A 115 -0.74 8.57 -2.86
C PHE A 115 -2.04 7.91 -3.29
N LEU A 116 -2.47 6.89 -2.54
CA LEU A 116 -3.74 6.21 -2.74
C LEU A 116 -4.54 6.22 -1.45
N ASP A 117 -5.78 6.66 -1.55
CA ASP A 117 -6.73 6.63 -0.45
C ASP A 117 -7.66 5.43 -0.62
N GLU A 118 -7.49 4.40 0.22
CA GLU A 118 -8.29 3.17 0.21
C GLU A 118 -8.47 2.51 -1.17
N PRO A 119 -7.36 2.18 -1.89
CA PRO A 119 -7.45 1.69 -3.26
C PRO A 119 -8.10 0.31 -3.39
N THR A 120 -8.18 -0.45 -2.30
CA THR A 120 -8.72 -1.82 -2.24
C THR A 120 -10.19 -1.86 -1.82
N THR A 121 -10.77 -0.74 -1.40
CA THR A 121 -12.15 -0.70 -0.88
C THR A 121 -13.15 -1.08 -1.98
N GLY A 122 -14.06 -2.00 -1.64
CA GLY A 122 -15.06 -2.54 -2.57
C GLY A 122 -14.54 -3.60 -3.53
N LEU A 123 -13.30 -4.09 -3.36
CA LEU A 123 -12.75 -5.22 -4.10
C LEU A 123 -12.78 -6.49 -3.24
N ASP A 124 -12.94 -7.64 -3.89
CA ASP A 124 -12.72 -8.92 -3.24
C ASP A 124 -11.22 -9.13 -2.91
N ALA A 125 -10.92 -10.14 -2.09
CA ALA A 125 -9.56 -10.40 -1.61
C ALA A 125 -8.55 -10.70 -2.74
N THR A 126 -8.99 -11.36 -3.82
CA THR A 126 -8.12 -11.70 -4.96
C THR A 126 -7.82 -10.46 -5.78
N THR A 127 -8.86 -9.69 -6.14
CA THR A 127 -8.68 -8.45 -6.91
C THR A 127 -7.87 -7.41 -6.12
N SER A 128 -8.04 -7.34 -4.81
CA SER A 128 -7.23 -6.49 -3.92
C SER A 128 -5.76 -6.88 -3.91
N TYR A 129 -5.46 -8.18 -3.79
CA TYR A 129 -4.10 -8.68 -3.86
C TYR A 129 -3.44 -8.38 -5.21
N ASP A 130 -4.15 -8.61 -6.32
CA ASP A 130 -3.65 -8.31 -7.65
C ASP A 130 -3.35 -6.81 -7.83
N LEU A 131 -4.18 -5.95 -7.23
CA LEU A 131 -3.95 -4.51 -7.22
C LEU A 131 -2.68 -4.12 -6.44
N CYS A 132 -2.51 -4.65 -5.22
CA CYS A 132 -1.32 -4.39 -4.41
C CYS A 132 -0.05 -4.93 -5.09
N LYS A 133 -0.12 -6.11 -5.70
CA LYS A 133 0.98 -6.70 -6.47
C LYS A 133 1.33 -5.82 -7.68
N MET A 134 0.35 -5.33 -8.42
CA MET A 134 0.55 -4.39 -9.52
C MET A 134 1.27 -3.13 -9.02
N LEU A 135 0.80 -2.51 -7.94
CA LEU A 135 1.43 -1.32 -7.35
C LEU A 135 2.89 -1.57 -6.94
N ARG A 136 3.19 -2.72 -6.30
CA ARG A 136 4.56 -3.11 -5.95
C ARG A 136 5.46 -3.22 -7.18
N VAL A 137 4.98 -3.86 -8.25
CA VAL A 137 5.75 -3.98 -9.51
C VAL A 137 6.01 -2.60 -10.12
N MET A 138 5.02 -1.70 -10.08
CA MET A 138 5.20 -0.34 -10.59
C MET A 138 6.19 0.45 -9.74
N ALA A 139 6.11 0.35 -8.41
CA ALA A 139 7.06 0.98 -7.49
C ALA A 139 8.51 0.60 -7.82
N GLN A 140 8.76 -0.69 -8.03
CA GLN A 140 10.09 -1.22 -8.35
C GLN A 140 10.58 -0.83 -9.75
N ARG A 141 9.72 -0.92 -10.77
CA ARG A 141 10.15 -0.69 -12.17
C ARG A 141 10.29 0.78 -12.53
N LYS A 142 9.51 1.65 -11.90
CA LYS A 142 9.46 3.10 -12.21
C LYS A 142 10.20 3.98 -11.20
N ASN A 143 10.84 3.38 -10.18
CA ASN A 143 11.36 4.13 -9.03
C ASN A 143 10.29 5.04 -8.40
N LEU A 144 9.06 4.52 -8.33
CA LEU A 144 7.89 5.23 -7.84
C LEU A 144 7.70 4.93 -6.36
N ASN A 145 7.60 5.97 -5.53
CA ASN A 145 7.23 5.82 -4.13
C ASN A 145 5.71 5.73 -4.03
N VAL A 146 5.18 4.64 -3.46
CA VAL A 146 3.74 4.42 -3.32
C VAL A 146 3.36 4.46 -1.84
N ILE A 147 2.45 5.35 -1.48
CA ILE A 147 1.88 5.44 -0.14
C ILE A 147 0.38 5.19 -0.26
N ALA A 148 -0.11 4.16 0.42
CA ALA A 148 -1.52 3.81 0.41
C ALA A 148 -2.08 3.74 1.83
N VAL A 149 -3.29 4.28 2.02
CA VAL A 149 -4.12 3.98 3.19
C VAL A 149 -4.93 2.73 2.86
N ILE A 150 -4.81 1.67 3.66
CA ILE A 150 -5.52 0.41 3.42
C ILE A 150 -6.22 -0.02 4.70
N HIS A 151 -7.52 -0.25 4.60
CA HIS A 151 -8.34 -0.77 5.69
C HIS A 151 -8.38 -2.30 5.63
N SER A 152 -7.84 -2.98 6.65
CA SER A 152 -7.84 -4.46 6.78
C SER A 152 -7.39 -5.21 5.51
N PRO A 153 -6.11 -5.13 5.12
CA PRO A 153 -5.59 -5.88 3.99
C PRO A 153 -5.67 -7.38 4.25
N SER A 154 -5.98 -8.17 3.20
CA SER A 154 -5.83 -9.62 3.29
C SER A 154 -4.37 -10.01 3.59
N PRO A 155 -4.10 -11.16 4.23
CA PRO A 155 -2.73 -11.58 4.54
C PRO A 155 -1.81 -11.57 3.31
N LYS A 156 -2.33 -12.00 2.15
CA LYS A 156 -1.59 -11.98 0.87
C LYS A 156 -1.25 -10.56 0.44
N ALA A 157 -2.18 -9.61 0.58
CA ALA A 157 -1.92 -8.21 0.24
C ALA A 157 -0.93 -7.58 1.23
N PHE A 158 -1.08 -7.83 2.53
CA PHE A 158 -0.20 -7.31 3.57
C PHE A 158 1.27 -7.69 3.35
N MET A 159 1.51 -8.94 2.94
CA MET A 159 2.86 -9.43 2.59
C MET A 159 3.49 -8.74 1.37
N THR A 160 2.73 -7.97 0.59
CA THR A 160 3.28 -7.21 -0.53
C THR A 160 3.84 -5.85 -0.14
N PHE A 161 3.59 -5.35 1.07
CA PHE A 161 4.05 -4.03 1.49
C PHE A 161 5.52 -4.09 1.96
N ASP A 162 6.26 -3.02 1.71
CA ASP A 162 7.65 -2.89 2.16
C ASP A 162 7.69 -2.33 3.60
N ASP A 163 7.01 -1.21 3.83
CA ASP A 163 6.89 -0.55 5.13
C ASP A 163 5.43 -0.44 5.61
N LEU A 164 5.24 -0.43 6.92
CA LEU A 164 3.97 -0.18 7.61
C LEU A 164 4.11 1.07 8.48
N LEU A 165 3.16 2.00 8.33
CA LEU A 165 2.88 3.06 9.28
C LEU A 165 1.54 2.78 9.95
N LEU A 166 1.56 2.45 11.23
CA LEU A 166 0.36 2.25 12.03
C LEU A 166 0.11 3.48 12.91
N LEU A 167 -1.06 4.09 12.73
CA LEU A 167 -1.49 5.26 13.49
C LEU A 167 -2.61 4.88 14.46
N GLY A 168 -2.49 5.35 15.70
CA GLY A 168 -3.54 5.26 16.71
C GLY A 168 -4.43 6.52 16.75
N LYS A 169 -5.29 6.56 17.77
CA LYS A 169 -6.20 7.69 18.00
C LYS A 169 -5.42 9.01 18.12
N GLY A 170 -5.94 10.05 17.46
CA GLY A 170 -5.30 11.36 17.42
C GLY A 170 -4.13 11.46 16.42
N GLY A 171 -3.89 10.43 15.60
CA GLY A 171 -2.85 10.44 14.56
C GLY A 171 -1.44 10.22 15.10
N ARG A 172 -1.30 9.70 16.33
CA ARG A 172 -0.01 9.33 16.92
C ARG A 172 0.47 7.98 16.38
N THR A 173 1.76 7.86 16.15
CA THR A 173 2.37 6.63 15.64
C THR A 173 2.44 5.55 16.71
N ILE A 174 2.04 4.33 16.35
CA ILE A 174 2.20 3.11 17.15
C ILE A 174 3.36 2.28 16.61
N PHE A 175 3.56 2.30 15.29
CA PHE A 175 4.66 1.61 14.62
C PHE A 175 4.99 2.29 13.28
N MET A 176 6.28 2.37 12.96
CA MET A 176 6.74 2.76 11.63
C MET A 176 8.02 1.99 11.27
N GLY A 177 7.95 1.13 10.25
CA GLY A 177 9.11 0.35 9.82
C GLY A 177 8.73 -0.73 8.82
N GLN A 178 9.66 -1.66 8.56
CA GLN A 178 9.41 -2.75 7.62
C GLN A 178 8.30 -3.66 8.15
N VAL A 179 7.46 -4.18 7.24
CA VAL A 179 6.43 -5.16 7.61
C VAL A 179 7.02 -6.41 8.27
N ALA A 180 8.22 -6.82 7.85
CA ALA A 180 8.92 -7.96 8.44
C ALA A 180 9.24 -7.77 9.93
N ASP A 181 9.45 -6.52 10.37
CA ASP A 181 9.84 -6.21 11.74
C ASP A 181 8.64 -5.99 12.67
N SER A 182 7.43 -5.81 12.11
CA SER A 182 6.26 -5.41 12.90
C SER A 182 5.85 -6.49 13.91
N VAL A 183 5.86 -7.76 13.51
CA VAL A 183 5.51 -8.89 14.41
C VAL A 183 6.46 -8.93 15.60
N ALA A 184 7.77 -8.83 15.36
CA ALA A 184 8.78 -8.85 16.41
C ALA A 184 8.64 -7.66 17.37
N TYR A 185 8.34 -6.47 16.85
CA TYR A 185 8.07 -5.30 17.68
C TYR A 185 6.89 -5.52 18.62
N PHE A 186 5.71 -5.91 18.09
CA PHE A 186 4.50 -6.12 18.90
C PHE A 186 4.68 -7.23 19.93
N GLN A 187 5.37 -8.32 19.56
CA GLN A 187 5.71 -9.38 20.50
C GLN A 187 6.59 -8.85 21.64
N GLY A 188 7.60 -8.04 21.33
CA GLY A 188 8.51 -7.45 22.33
C GLY A 188 7.84 -6.53 23.33
N ILE A 189 6.72 -5.90 22.97
CA ILE A 189 5.93 -5.05 23.86
C ILE A 189 4.76 -5.79 24.54
N GLY A 190 4.63 -7.11 24.35
CA GLY A 190 3.65 -7.96 25.06
C GLY A 190 2.39 -8.31 24.27
N PHE A 191 2.37 -8.07 22.95
CA PHE A 191 1.30 -8.46 22.03
C PHE A 191 1.79 -9.58 21.11
N THR A 192 1.52 -10.82 21.51
CA THR A 192 1.93 -12.00 20.76
C THR A 192 0.75 -12.59 20.00
N ILE A 193 0.94 -12.80 18.70
CA ILE A 193 0.00 -13.57 17.88
C ILE A 193 0.18 -15.04 18.23
N THR A 194 -0.83 -15.65 18.86
CA THR A 194 -0.81 -17.07 19.27
C THR A 194 -1.44 -18.00 18.24
N ASP A 195 -2.39 -17.50 17.45
CA ASP A 195 -3.02 -18.26 16.37
C ASP A 195 -2.25 -18.06 15.05
N PRO A 196 -1.69 -19.11 14.44
CA PRO A 196 -1.00 -19.02 13.16
C PRO A 196 -1.88 -18.56 11.99
N HIS A 197 -3.20 -18.62 12.12
CA HIS A 197 -4.17 -18.19 11.11
C HIS A 197 -4.63 -16.75 11.27
N GLU A 198 -4.25 -16.10 12.37
CA GLU A 198 -4.55 -14.69 12.63
C GLU A 198 -3.88 -13.80 11.58
N ASN A 199 -4.62 -12.82 11.06
CA ASN A 199 -4.06 -11.85 10.14
C ASN A 199 -3.29 -10.78 10.93
N PRO A 200 -1.95 -10.65 10.76
CA PRO A 200 -1.19 -9.68 11.53
C PRO A 200 -1.70 -8.24 11.37
N ALA A 201 -2.17 -7.88 10.18
CA ALA A 201 -2.68 -6.53 9.94
C ALA A 201 -3.93 -6.22 10.75
N ASP A 202 -4.86 -7.18 10.85
CA ASP A 202 -6.08 -7.03 11.65
C ASP A 202 -5.73 -7.06 13.14
N TYR A 203 -4.87 -7.99 13.56
CA TYR A 203 -4.38 -8.06 14.94
C TYR A 203 -3.77 -6.73 15.41
N PHE A 204 -2.89 -6.11 14.61
CA PHE A 204 -2.28 -4.82 14.98
C PHE A 204 -3.31 -3.69 15.04
N LEU A 205 -4.35 -3.71 14.20
CA LEU A 205 -5.47 -2.77 14.29
C LEU A 205 -6.30 -2.99 15.58
N GLU A 206 -6.50 -4.24 15.98
CA GLU A 206 -7.20 -4.57 17.23
C GLU A 206 -6.39 -4.17 18.47
N VAL A 207 -5.07 -4.33 18.44
CA VAL A 207 -4.15 -3.76 19.44
C VAL A 207 -4.27 -2.24 19.49
N ALA A 208 -4.21 -1.56 18.33
CA ALA A 208 -4.32 -0.11 18.24
C ALA A 208 -5.67 0.46 18.72
N THR A 209 -6.73 -0.36 18.69
CA THR A 209 -8.07 0.01 19.17
C THR A 209 -8.35 -0.45 20.61
N GLY A 210 -7.38 -1.11 21.26
CA GLY A 210 -7.50 -1.58 22.65
C GLY A 210 -8.40 -2.81 22.83
N LYS A 211 -8.68 -3.56 21.76
CA LYS A 211 -9.47 -4.79 21.84
C LYS A 211 -8.65 -5.99 22.31
N ILE A 212 -7.34 -5.98 22.03
CA ILE A 212 -6.42 -7.02 22.47
C ILE A 212 -5.80 -6.60 23.81
N PRO A 213 -5.98 -7.38 24.89
CA PRO A 213 -5.31 -7.12 26.15
C PRO A 213 -3.82 -7.45 26.05
N ARG A 214 -3.00 -6.70 26.78
CA ARG A 214 -1.56 -6.98 26.88
C ARG A 214 -1.33 -8.20 27.76
N SER A 215 -0.44 -9.09 27.32
CA SER A 215 -0.08 -10.28 28.11
C SER A 215 0.65 -9.87 29.40
N GLY A 216 0.12 -10.26 30.55
CA GLY A 216 0.75 -10.04 31.86
C GLY A 216 0.56 -8.64 32.45
N ASP A 217 -0.29 -7.79 31.86
CA ASP A 217 -0.52 -6.41 32.31
C ASP A 217 -1.99 -6.00 32.12
N PRO A 218 -2.87 -6.27 33.11
CA PRO A 218 -4.31 -5.99 33.02
C PRO A 218 -4.66 -4.49 33.09
N GLU A 219 -3.76 -3.66 33.64
CA GLU A 219 -3.94 -2.21 33.78
C GLU A 219 -3.51 -1.44 32.52
N PHE A 220 -2.97 -2.15 31.52
CA PHE A 220 -2.51 -1.57 30.28
C PHE A 220 -3.60 -0.75 29.58
N VAL A 221 -3.26 0.48 29.19
CA VAL A 221 -4.13 1.35 28.41
C VAL A 221 -3.51 1.67 27.05
N TRP A 222 -4.34 1.73 26.01
CA TRP A 222 -3.88 2.00 24.64
C TRP A 222 -3.01 3.27 24.45
N PRO A 223 -3.09 4.36 25.26
CA PRO A 223 -2.18 5.49 25.14
C PRO A 223 -0.70 5.11 25.39
N ASP A 224 -0.44 4.06 26.17
CA ASP A 224 0.91 3.60 26.50
C ASP A 224 1.64 3.07 25.26
N LEU A 225 0.90 2.63 24.23
CA LEU A 225 1.45 2.21 22.93
C LEU A 225 2.30 3.32 22.29
N PHE A 226 1.94 4.58 22.50
CA PHE A 226 2.67 5.70 21.93
C PHE A 226 4.00 5.92 22.62
N GLU A 227 4.01 5.80 23.95
CA GLU A 227 5.24 5.93 24.75
C GLU A 227 6.20 4.77 24.44
N MET A 228 5.66 3.55 24.32
CA MET A 228 6.44 2.39 23.89
C MET A 228 7.09 2.59 22.52
N TRP A 229 6.36 3.18 21.57
CA TRP A 229 6.92 3.50 20.25
C TRP A 229 7.96 4.63 20.33
N ASP A 230 7.71 5.68 21.09
CA ASP A 230 8.65 6.80 21.27
C ASP A 230 9.96 6.31 21.90
N GLU A 231 9.90 5.40 22.88
CA GLU A 231 11.09 4.75 23.45
C GLU A 231 11.83 3.86 22.46
N PHE A 232 11.12 3.02 21.71
CA PHE A 232 11.71 2.10 20.73
C PHE A 232 12.38 2.86 19.58
N SER A 233 11.69 3.88 19.06
CA SER A 233 12.18 4.72 17.97
C SER A 233 13.30 5.65 18.42
N GLY A 234 13.26 6.17 19.67
CA GLY A 234 14.33 6.95 20.26
C GLY A 234 15.63 6.15 20.45
N LYS A 235 15.54 4.90 20.90
CA LYS A 235 16.68 3.96 20.95
C LYS A 235 17.24 3.66 19.56
N SER A 236 16.37 3.59 18.55
CA SER A 236 16.74 3.37 17.15
C SER A 236 17.29 4.64 16.46
N ALA A 237 16.90 5.84 16.89
CA ALA A 237 17.31 7.12 16.33
C ALA A 237 18.78 7.49 16.63
N GLY A 238 19.36 6.91 17.69
CA GLY A 238 20.81 6.97 17.97
C GLY A 238 21.66 6.28 16.90
N VAL A 239 21.06 5.41 16.09
CA VAL A 239 21.65 4.86 14.86
C VAL A 239 21.19 5.73 13.70
N ARG A 240 21.92 6.83 13.44
CA ARG A 240 21.82 7.55 12.16
C ARG A 240 21.81 6.49 11.05
N ARG A 241 20.91 6.62 10.06
CA ARG A 241 20.92 5.81 8.83
C ARG A 241 22.01 6.34 7.89
N PRO A 242 23.22 5.73 7.85
CA PRO A 242 23.95 5.65 6.59
C PRO A 242 24.21 4.18 6.21
N GLU A 243 23.96 3.88 4.93
CA GLU A 243 24.41 2.69 4.19
C GLU A 243 24.40 1.32 4.91
N ARG A 244 23.23 0.70 5.04
CA ARG A 244 23.08 -0.69 5.49
C ARG A 244 23.10 -1.72 4.34
N ALA A 245 24.01 -1.57 3.38
CA ALA A 245 24.16 -2.54 2.29
C ALA A 245 25.13 -3.71 2.58
N LYS A 246 25.91 -3.68 3.67
CA LYS A 246 26.99 -4.68 3.89
C LYS A 246 26.95 -5.46 5.20
N THR A 247 26.33 -4.95 6.26
CA THR A 247 26.32 -5.65 7.56
C THR A 247 25.21 -6.70 7.69
N MET A 248 24.27 -6.78 6.74
CA MET A 248 23.13 -7.70 6.78
C MET A 248 23.45 -9.15 6.39
N LEU A 249 24.67 -9.49 5.94
CA LEU A 249 24.93 -10.86 5.45
C LEU A 249 25.07 -11.91 6.56
N GLN A 250 25.35 -11.52 7.81
CA GLN A 250 25.56 -12.49 8.92
C GLN A 250 24.40 -12.58 9.90
N GLN A 251 23.59 -11.53 10.07
CA GLN A 251 22.38 -11.58 10.94
C GLN A 251 21.11 -12.02 10.17
N LYS A 252 21.16 -12.04 8.84
CA LYS A 252 20.07 -12.50 7.97
C LYS A 252 19.90 -14.02 8.01
N GLU A 253 20.93 -14.80 8.35
CA GLU A 253 20.87 -16.26 8.33
C GLU A 253 20.06 -16.88 9.50
N GLU A 254 20.03 -16.25 10.68
CA GLU A 254 19.24 -16.75 11.83
C GLU A 254 17.80 -16.21 11.84
N HIS A 255 17.58 -14.96 11.41
CA HIS A 255 16.24 -14.35 11.33
C HIS A 255 15.43 -14.80 10.10
N ASP A 256 16.10 -15.18 9.00
CA ASP A 256 15.42 -15.81 7.87
C ASP A 256 14.83 -17.18 8.26
N ASP A 257 15.39 -17.94 9.22
CA ASP A 257 14.85 -19.28 9.55
C ASP A 257 13.45 -19.22 10.22
N TYR A 258 13.20 -18.26 11.12
CA TYR A 258 11.88 -18.14 11.77
C TYR A 258 10.85 -17.53 10.81
N ALA A 259 11.20 -16.46 10.09
CA ALA A 259 10.32 -15.86 9.10
C ALA A 259 10.05 -16.83 7.95
N GLN A 260 11.05 -17.58 7.46
CA GLN A 260 10.84 -18.64 6.47
C GLN A 260 10.08 -19.83 7.04
N LYS A 261 10.22 -20.22 8.31
CA LYS A 261 9.38 -21.27 8.93
C LYS A 261 7.93 -20.84 9.04
N TYR A 262 7.66 -19.61 9.45
CA TYR A 262 6.30 -19.06 9.49
C TYR A 262 5.72 -18.95 8.06
N LEU A 263 6.49 -18.40 7.11
CA LEU A 263 6.09 -18.25 5.71
C LEU A 263 6.00 -19.57 4.92
N SER A 264 6.74 -20.62 5.31
CA SER A 264 6.69 -21.96 4.69
C SER A 264 5.60 -22.84 5.32
N GLY A 265 5.34 -22.73 6.62
CA GLY A 265 4.17 -23.32 7.28
C GLY A 265 2.84 -22.80 6.71
N LEU A 266 2.82 -21.51 6.32
CA LEU A 266 1.73 -20.89 5.56
C LEU A 266 1.69 -21.27 4.07
N LYS A 267 2.64 -22.04 3.52
CA LYS A 267 2.55 -22.59 2.15
C LYS A 267 2.16 -24.08 2.15
N SER A 268 2.65 -24.86 3.10
CA SER A 268 2.39 -26.31 3.19
C SER A 268 0.96 -26.64 3.60
N THR A 269 0.39 -25.88 4.54
CA THR A 269 -0.99 -26.06 5.02
C THR A 269 -2.05 -25.78 3.95
N TRP A 270 -1.75 -24.90 2.99
CA TRP A 270 -2.70 -24.50 1.94
C TRP A 270 -2.68 -25.42 0.72
N HIS A 271 -1.55 -26.07 0.40
CA HIS A 271 -1.55 -27.19 -0.55
C HIS A 271 -2.38 -28.37 -0.04
N ALA A 272 -2.38 -28.61 1.28
CA ALA A 272 -3.22 -29.64 1.90
C ALA A 272 -4.72 -29.26 1.94
N ALA A 273 -5.05 -27.97 2.08
CA ALA A 273 -6.44 -27.48 2.02
C ALA A 273 -7.01 -27.45 0.59
N GLY A 274 -6.20 -27.11 -0.41
CA GLY A 274 -6.61 -27.15 -1.83
C GLY A 274 -6.87 -28.55 -2.35
N ALA A 275 -6.12 -29.55 -1.88
CA ALA A 275 -6.30 -30.95 -2.28
C ALA A 275 -7.55 -31.63 -1.67
N ARG A 276 -8.22 -31.01 -0.68
CA ARG A 276 -9.45 -31.55 -0.07
C ARG A 276 -10.75 -31.10 -0.74
N LEU A 277 -10.70 -30.15 -1.68
CA LEU A 277 -11.88 -29.64 -2.38
C LEU A 277 -12.13 -30.27 -3.77
N GLU A 278 -11.22 -31.12 -4.27
CA GLU A 278 -11.39 -31.85 -5.55
C GLU A 278 -11.95 -33.27 -5.39
N GLY A 279 -12.45 -33.64 -4.21
CA GLY A 279 -12.80 -35.04 -3.87
C GLY A 279 -14.20 -35.29 -3.31
N ALA A 280 -15.22 -34.50 -3.65
CA ALA A 280 -16.61 -34.81 -3.28
C ALA A 280 -17.40 -35.27 -4.53
N PRO A 281 -17.95 -36.50 -4.56
CA PRO A 281 -18.71 -37.00 -5.70
C PRO A 281 -20.12 -36.37 -5.79
N ALA A 282 -20.65 -36.40 -7.02
CA ALA A 282 -21.93 -35.83 -7.46
C ALA A 282 -23.18 -36.35 -6.73
#